data_AF-A0A9X3N1T3-F1
#
_entry.id   AF-A0A9X3N1T3-F1
#
_cell.length_a   1.000
_cell.length_b   1.000
_cell.length_c   1.000
_cell.angle_alpha   90.00
_cell.angle_beta   90.00
_cell.angle_gamma   90.00
#
_symmetry.space_group_name_H-M   'P 1'
#
loop_
_entity.id
_entity.type
_entity.pdbx_description
1 polymer ?
#
loop_
_entity_poly.entity_id
_entity_poly.type
_entity_poly.pdbx_seq_one_letter_code
_entity_poly.pdbx_strand_id
1 'polypeptide(L)' 'MSARAPSRRLLGAAVILAALVVAAPASARPPAGQYQVHNLVSNVTGVADNVDPNLVNAWGLAAGPTSP' A
#
# COMPACT_ATOMS: atom_id res chain seq x y z
N MET A 1 -15.29 -3.86 -54.09
CA MET A 1 -14.45 -2.92 -53.31
C MET A 1 -13.21 -3.67 -52.84
N SER A 2 -12.11 -3.62 -53.58
CA SER A 2 -10.87 -4.31 -53.17
C SER A 2 -10.10 -3.46 -52.16
N ALA A 3 -9.99 -3.94 -50.92
CA ALA A 3 -9.14 -3.33 -49.91
C ALA A 3 -7.66 -3.50 -50.31
N ARG A 4 -6.91 -2.39 -50.39
CA ARG A 4 -5.46 -2.45 -50.62
C ARG A 4 -4.78 -3.00 -49.37
N ALA A 5 -3.90 -3.98 -49.55
CA ALA A 5 -3.06 -4.49 -48.48
C ALA A 5 -2.18 -3.37 -47.91
N PRO A 6 -1.98 -3.30 -46.58
CA PRO A 6 -1.18 -2.26 -45.96
C PRO A 6 0.29 -2.39 -46.37
N SER A 7 0.95 -1.25 -46.58
CA SER A 7 2.36 -1.21 -46.96
C SER A 7 3.25 -1.73 -45.81
N ARG A 8 4.40 -2.34 -46.15
CA ARG A 8 5.36 -2.90 -45.16
C ARG A 8 5.82 -1.87 -44.12
N ARG A 9 5.81 -0.58 -44.48
CA ARG A 9 6.13 0.54 -43.57
C ARG A 9 5.04 0.77 -42.52
N LEU A 10 3.76 0.64 -42.90
CA LEU A 10 2.63 0.75 -41.98
C LEU A 10 2.61 -0.42 -40.98
N LEU A 11 2.94 -1.63 -41.45
CA LEU A 11 3.14 -2.79 -40.58
C LEU A 11 4.27 -2.58 -39.58
N GLY A 12 5.42 -2.06 -40.02
CA GLY A 12 6.54 -1.76 -39.13
C GLY A 12 6.20 -0.70 -38.06
N ALA A 13 5.52 0.38 -38.45
CA ALA A 13 5.07 1.41 -37.52
C ALA A 13 4.06 0.87 -36.49
N ALA A 14 3.13 0.01 -36.91
CA ALA A 14 2.16 -0.62 -36.02
C ALA A 14 2.83 -1.53 -34.97
N VAL A 15 3.87 -2.27 -35.37
CA VAL A 15 4.64 -3.14 -34.45
C VAL A 15 5.39 -2.30 -33.41
N ILE A 16 6.02 -1.19 -33.82
CA ILE A 16 6.75 -0.30 -32.89
C ILE A 16 5.78 0.35 -31.89
N LEU A 17 4.61 0.81 -32.35
CA LEU A 17 3.58 1.36 -31.48
C LEU A 17 3.05 0.34 -30.48
N ALA A 18 2.81 -0.90 -30.92
CA ALA A 18 2.39 -1.98 -30.03
C ALA A 18 3.46 -2.29 -28.96
N ALA A 19 4.75 -2.30 -29.34
CA ALA A 19 5.85 -2.53 -28.41
C ALA A 19 5.96 -1.42 -27.35
N LEU A 20 5.74 -0.16 -27.74
CA LEU A 20 5.75 0.99 -26.81
C LEU A 20 4.60 0.94 -25.79
N VAL A 21 3.44 0.40 -26.16
CA VAL A 21 2.31 0.23 -25.23
C VAL A 21 2.59 -0.88 -24.20
N VAL A 22 3.26 -1.95 -24.60
CA VAL A 22 3.60 -3.08 -23.71
C VAL A 22 4.77 -2.74 -22.78
N ALA A 23 5.66 -1.82 -23.16
CA ALA A 23 6.81 -1.39 -22.38
C ALA A 23 6.47 -0.47 -21.18
N ALA A 24 5.20 -0.35 -20.79
CA ALA A 24 4.81 0.41 -19.61
C ALA A 24 5.55 -0.13 -18.36
N PRO A 25 6.13 0.74 -17.53
CA PRO A 25 6.82 0.29 -16.32
C PRO A 25 5.83 -0.38 -15.38
N ALA A 26 6.07 -1.64 -15.05
CA ALA A 26 5.32 -2.34 -14.02
C ALA A 26 5.57 -1.62 -12.68
N SER A 27 4.53 -1.01 -12.12
CA SER A 27 4.60 -0.39 -10.80
C SER A 27 4.72 -1.51 -9.76
N ALA A 28 5.94 -1.78 -9.30
CA ALA A 28 6.20 -2.70 -8.18
C ALA A 28 5.87 -2.04 -6.83
N ARG A 29 4.81 -1.21 -6.76
CA ARG A 29 4.38 -0.65 -5.49
C ARG A 29 3.92 -1.81 -4.61
N PRO A 30 4.58 -2.06 -3.47
CA PRO A 30 4.04 -3.01 -2.51
C PRO A 30 2.61 -2.58 -2.18
N PRO A 31 1.68 -3.52 -1.95
CA PRO A 31 0.43 -3.18 -1.32
C PRO A 31 0.76 -2.29 -0.12
N ALA A 32 0.10 -1.14 0.01
CA ALA A 32 0.26 -0.32 1.20
C ALA A 32 0.09 -1.27 2.39
N GLY A 33 1.11 -1.37 3.25
CA GLY A 33 1.12 -2.36 4.32
C GLY A 33 -0.13 -2.16 5.15
N GLN A 34 -1.09 -3.08 5.03
CA GLN A 34 -2.35 -3.00 5.75
C GLN A 34 -2.20 -3.84 7.01
N TYR A 35 -2.15 -3.17 8.15
CA TYR A 35 -2.22 -3.80 9.45
C TYR A 35 -3.51 -3.34 10.13
N GLN A 36 -4.16 -4.26 10.84
CA GLN A 36 -5.28 -3.95 11.71
C GLN A 36 -4.71 -3.70 13.11
N VAL A 37 -4.91 -2.51 13.63
CA VAL A 37 -4.56 -2.17 15.01
C VAL A 37 -5.68 -2.67 15.92
N HIS A 38 -5.36 -3.58 16.84
CA HIS A 38 -6.27 -4.04 17.87
C HIS A 38 -5.72 -3.63 19.24
N ASN A 39 -6.42 -2.73 19.92
CA ASN A 39 -5.95 -2.18 21.19
C ASN A 39 -6.36 -3.08 22.35
N LEU A 40 -5.38 -3.53 23.13
CA LEU A 40 -5.62 -4.41 24.28
C LEU A 40 -5.90 -3.63 25.58
N VAL A 41 -5.23 -2.50 25.80
CA VAL A 41 -5.38 -1.66 27.01
C VAL A 41 -5.33 -0.18 26.63
N SER A 42 -6.20 0.64 27.21
CA SER A 42 -6.20 2.10 27.06
C SER A 42 -6.68 2.77 28.35
N ASN A 43 -6.28 4.02 28.60
CA ASN A 43 -6.91 4.87 29.61
C ASN A 43 -8.18 5.57 29.11
N VAL A 44 -8.55 5.39 27.83
CA VAL A 44 -9.75 5.97 27.22
C VAL A 44 -10.85 4.91 27.09
N THR A 45 -12.03 5.21 27.62
CA THR A 45 -13.19 4.30 27.55
C THR A 45 -13.60 4.02 26.11
N GLY A 46 -13.77 2.73 25.78
CA GLY A 46 -14.27 2.28 24.47
C GLY A 46 -13.21 2.23 23.36
N VAL A 47 -11.93 2.49 23.66
CA VAL A 47 -10.83 2.51 22.68
C VAL A 47 -10.03 1.19 22.67
N ALA A 48 -10.15 0.37 23.72
CA ALA A 48 -9.46 -0.90 23.88
C ALA A 48 -10.33 -1.91 24.64
N ASP A 49 -9.95 -3.19 24.59
CA ASP A 49 -10.64 -4.27 25.32
C ASP A 49 -10.66 -4.04 26.84
N ASN A 50 -9.57 -3.49 27.39
CA ASN A 50 -9.43 -3.20 28.82
C ASN A 50 -9.20 -1.71 29.05
N VAL A 51 -9.88 -1.15 30.04
CA VAL A 51 -9.68 0.23 30.49
C VAL A 51 -8.83 0.25 31.75
N ASP A 52 -7.66 0.89 31.70
CA ASP A 52 -6.80 1.15 32.85
C ASP A 52 -6.59 2.66 33.02
N PRO A 53 -7.25 3.30 34.00
CA PRO A 53 -7.11 4.73 34.27
C PRO A 53 -5.68 5.16 34.64
N ASN A 54 -4.84 4.24 35.12
CA ASN A 54 -3.47 4.51 35.51
C ASN A 54 -2.47 4.26 34.37
N LEU A 55 -2.94 3.88 33.18
CA LEU A 55 -2.07 3.69 32.03
C LEU A 55 -1.48 5.02 31.57
N VAL A 56 -0.17 5.18 31.81
CA VAL A 56 0.58 6.39 31.40
C VAL A 56 1.17 6.25 30.00
N ASN A 57 1.48 5.03 29.53
CA ASN A 57 1.85 4.77 28.14
C ASN A 57 1.29 3.45 27.61
N ALA A 58 0.95 3.43 26.33
CA ALA A 58 0.37 2.26 25.65
C ALA A 58 1.41 1.19 25.25
N TRP A 59 2.70 1.45 25.47
CA TRP A 59 3.78 0.52 25.11
C TRP A 59 4.18 -0.41 26.25
N GLY A 60 3.53 -0.30 27.42
CA GLY A 60 3.71 -1.21 28.56
C GLY A 60 4.99 -0.98 29.36
N LEU A 61 5.66 0.17 29.19
CA LEU A 61 6.81 0.54 30.02
C LEU A 61 6.30 1.11 31.35
N ALA A 62 6.41 0.37 32.45
CA ALA A 62 6.08 0.95 33.76
C ALA A 62 7.23 1.86 34.23
N ALA A 63 7.01 3.17 34.27
CA ALA A 63 7.96 4.10 34.87
C ALA A 63 7.85 4.04 36.40
N GLY A 64 8.94 3.68 37.08
CA GLY A 64 9.03 3.75 38.54
C GLY A 64 9.31 5.18 39.02
N PRO A 65 9.13 5.50 40.30
CA PRO A 65 9.33 6.85 40.83
C PRO A 65 10.72 7.47 40.54
N THR A 66 11.72 6.63 40.29
CA THR A 66 13.10 7.03 39.98
C THR A 66 13.65 6.35 38.73
N SER A 67 12.81 5.74 37.87
CA SER A 67 13.28 5.19 36.59
C SER A 67 12.64 5.97 35.44
N PRO A 68 13.33 6.10 34.29
CA PRO A 68 12.69 6.48 33.04
C PRO A 68 11.56 5.50 32.66
#